data_AF-A0ABC9QKY0-F1
#
_entry.id   AF-A0ABC9QKY0-F1
#
_cell.length_a   1.000
_cell.length_b   1.000
_cell.length_c   1.000
_cell.angle_alpha   90.00
_cell.angle_beta   90.00
_cell.angle_gamma   90.00
#
_symmetry.space_group_name_H-M   'P 1'
#
loop_
_entity.id
_entity.type
_entity.pdbx_description
1 polymer ?
#
loop_
_entity_poly.entity_id
_entity_poly.type
_entity_poly.pdbx_seq_one_letter_code
_entity_poly.pdbx_strand_id
1 'polypeptide(L)' 'MKNNKIVLSIVVSSLLFSQSYALPSGGKFTHGTSGTINVNGNTMNITGNKVNSVIQWGGGFNI' A
#
# COMPACT_ATOMS: atom_id res chain seq x y z
N MET A 1 0.99 -38.06 -0.51
CA MET A 1 1.54 -36.68 -0.46
C MET A 1 0.37 -35.72 -0.37
N LYS A 2 0.31 -34.93 0.71
CA LYS A 2 -0.86 -34.15 1.15
C LYS A 2 -1.00 -32.87 0.32
N ASN A 3 -2.23 -32.55 -0.10
CA ASN A 3 -2.66 -31.54 -1.07
C ASN A 3 -2.43 -30.06 -0.65
N ASN A 4 -1.38 -29.77 0.12
CA ASN A 4 -1.18 -28.50 0.83
C ASN A 4 -0.83 -27.30 -0.09
N LYS A 5 -0.45 -27.55 -1.35
CA LYS A 5 -0.03 -26.49 -2.29
C LYS A 5 -1.21 -25.72 -2.91
N ILE A 6 -2.37 -26.36 -3.03
CA ILE A 6 -3.56 -25.78 -3.68
C ILE A 6 -4.34 -24.86 -2.72
N VAL A 7 -4.43 -25.23 -1.44
CA VAL A 7 -5.12 -24.39 -0.43
C VAL A 7 -4.38 -23.07 -0.19
N LEU A 8 -3.03 -23.09 -0.21
CA LEU A 8 -2.21 -21.87 -0.04
C LEU A 8 -2.40 -20.89 -1.21
N SER A 9 -2.60 -21.40 -2.44
CA SER A 9 -2.80 -20.56 -3.64
C SER A 9 -4.09 -19.74 -3.56
N ILE A 10 -5.17 -20.30 -2.99
CA ILE A 10 -6.47 -19.62 -2.89
C ILE A 10 -6.40 -18.48 -1.85
N VAL A 11 -5.76 -18.71 -0.71
CA VAL A 11 -5.60 -17.68 0.34
C VAL A 11 -4.73 -16.51 -0.15
N VAL A 12 -3.62 -16.80 -0.82
CA VAL A 12 -2.76 -15.77 -1.42
C VAL A 12 -3.51 -14.97 -2.48
N SER A 13 -4.33 -15.63 -3.31
CA SER A 13 -5.17 -14.95 -4.30
C SER A 13 -6.17 -14.01 -3.62
N SER A 14 -6.88 -14.45 -2.59
CA SER A 14 -7.85 -13.59 -1.88
C SER A 14 -7.24 -12.36 -1.20
N LEU A 15 -5.97 -12.42 -0.77
CA LEU A 15 -5.21 -11.28 -0.24
C LEU A 15 -4.80 -10.28 -1.32
N LEU A 16 -4.63 -10.74 -2.57
CA LEU A 16 -4.32 -9.88 -3.71
C LEU A 16 -5.56 -9.15 -4.24
N PHE A 17 -6.76 -9.72 -4.09
CA PHE A 17 -7.99 -9.22 -4.70
C PHE A 17 -8.94 -8.44 -3.79
N SER A 18 -8.73 -8.42 -2.46
CA SER A 18 -9.53 -7.56 -1.56
C SER A 18 -9.18 -6.06 -1.62
N GLN A 19 -8.29 -5.67 -2.54
CA GLN A 19 -7.62 -4.37 -2.59
C GLN A 19 -8.43 -3.24 -3.27
N SER A 20 -9.61 -3.52 -3.83
CA SER A 20 -10.39 -2.57 -4.64
C SER A 20 -10.93 -1.34 -3.88
N TYR A 21 -10.71 -1.25 -2.56
CA TYR A 21 -11.09 -0.10 -1.73
C TYR A 21 -10.03 0.25 -0.69
N ALA A 22 -8.82 -0.34 -0.79
CA ALA A 22 -7.77 -0.13 0.20
C ALA A 22 -6.92 1.07 -0.21
N LEU A 23 -6.81 2.06 0.68
CA LEU A 23 -5.85 3.14 0.51
C LEU A 23 -4.41 2.57 0.51
N PRO A 24 -3.45 3.22 -0.19
CA PRO A 24 -2.04 2.85 -0.12
C PRO A 24 -1.57 2.77 1.34
N SER A 25 -0.68 1.84 1.66
CA SER A 25 -0.29 1.57 3.05
C SER A 25 1.22 1.59 3.28
N GLY A 26 1.63 2.06 4.46
CA GLY A 26 3.04 2.13 4.86
C GLY A 26 3.85 3.14 4.06
N GLY A 27 3.23 4.24 3.63
CA GLY A 27 3.90 5.32 2.90
C GLY A 27 4.88 6.08 3.78
N LYS A 28 6.12 6.21 3.31
CA LYS A 28 7.15 7.05 3.94
C LYS A 28 7.91 7.82 2.89
N PHE A 29 8.16 9.11 3.15
CA PHE A 29 9.04 9.91 2.31
C PHE A 29 10.49 9.43 2.44
N THR A 30 11.18 9.34 1.30
CA THR A 30 12.55 8.82 1.20
C THR A 30 13.41 9.71 0.30
N HIS A 31 14.69 9.36 0.14
CA HIS A 31 15.61 10.05 -0.77
C HIS A 31 15.71 11.57 -0.50
N GLY A 32 15.70 11.97 0.78
CA GLY A 32 15.79 13.38 1.19
C GLY A 32 14.54 14.21 0.87
N THR A 33 13.42 13.57 0.54
CA THR A 33 12.11 14.21 0.41
C THR A 33 11.37 14.14 1.75
N SER A 34 10.43 15.05 1.97
CA SER A 34 9.65 15.13 3.20
C SER A 34 8.27 15.73 2.92
N GLY A 35 7.36 15.51 3.85
CA GLY A 35 5.97 15.94 3.72
C GLY A 35 5.09 15.25 4.75
N THR A 36 3.79 15.31 4.52
CA THR A 36 2.77 14.68 5.36
C THR A 36 1.92 13.71 4.55
N ILE A 37 1.53 12.61 5.19
CA ILE A 37 0.56 11.65 4.69
C ILE A 37 -0.49 11.54 5.78
N ASN A 38 -1.73 11.91 5.48
CA ASN A 38 -2.83 11.86 6.43
C ASN A 38 -4.01 11.09 5.85
N VAL A 39 -4.60 10.21 6.64
CA VAL A 39 -5.77 9.41 6.24
C VAL A 39 -6.99 9.95 6.96
N ASN A 40 -8.02 10.33 6.20
CA ASN A 40 -9.31 10.73 6.72
C ASN A 40 -10.41 9.87 6.08
N GLY A 41 -10.84 8.83 6.81
CA GLY A 41 -11.77 7.83 6.29
C GLY A 41 -11.20 7.12 5.06
N ASN A 42 -11.90 7.25 3.93
CA ASN A 42 -11.53 6.67 2.63
C ASN A 42 -10.69 7.60 1.75
N THR A 43 -10.21 8.72 2.28
CA THR A 43 -9.36 9.67 1.54
C THR A 43 -7.96 9.73 2.15
N MET A 44 -6.93 9.53 1.33
CA MET A 44 -5.54 9.79 1.71
C MET A 44 -5.09 11.12 1.12
N ASN A 45 -4.70 12.06 1.99
CA ASN A 45 -4.12 13.34 1.61
C ASN A 45 -2.60 13.28 1.76
N ILE A 46 -1.88 13.60 0.69
CA ILE A 46 -0.41 13.60 0.66
C ILE A 46 0.05 15.00 0.27
N THR A 47 0.88 15.63 1.10
CA THR A 47 1.47 16.94 0.82
C THR A 47 2.99 16.82 0.88
N GLY A 48 3.68 17.12 -0.22
CA GLY A 48 5.13 17.19 -0.29
C GLY A 48 5.66 18.60 -0.01
N ASN A 49 6.83 18.71 0.62
CA ASN A 49 7.47 19.99 0.94
C ASN A 49 8.36 20.52 -0.20
N LYS A 50 8.45 19.81 -1.32
CA LYS A 50 9.28 20.12 -2.49
C LYS A 50 8.48 19.91 -3.77
N VAL A 51 8.97 20.48 -4.88
CA VAL A 51 8.41 20.26 -6.23
C VAL A 51 8.32 18.77 -6.55
N ASN A 52 9.36 18.01 -6.19
CA ASN A 52 9.43 16.55 -6.39
C ASN A 52 9.51 15.84 -5.04
N SER A 53 8.76 14.75 -4.90
CA SER A 53 8.71 13.91 -3.70
C SER A 53 8.81 12.42 -4.07
N VAL A 54 9.48 11.62 -3.22
CA VAL A 54 9.62 10.18 -3.42
C VAL A 54 9.08 9.47 -2.19
N ILE A 55 8.05 8.66 -2.38
CA ILE A 55 7.39 7.91 -1.31
C ILE A 55 7.54 6.42 -1.59
N GLN A 56 8.02 5.68 -0.61
CA GLN A 56 8.06 4.22 -0.65
C GLN A 56 6.87 3.65 0.14
N TRP A 57 6.18 2.68 -0.44
CA TRP A 57 5.00 2.04 0.13
C TRP A 57 5.34 0.63 0.60
N GLY A 58 5.49 0.45 1.91
CA GLY A 58 5.81 -0.86 2.49
C GLY A 58 4.64 -1.85 2.46
N GLY A 59 3.40 -1.36 2.50
CA GLY A 59 2.17 -2.16 2.49
C GLY A 59 1.55 -2.35 1.10
N GLY A 60 2.20 -1.85 0.05
CA GLY A 60 1.67 -1.81 -1.31
C GLY A 60 0.90 -0.53 -1.65
N PHE A 61 0.76 -0.28 -2.94
CA PHE A 61 0.01 0.84 -3.49
C PHE A 61 -1.22 0.30 -4.22
N ASN A 62 -2.39 0.45 -3.60
CA ASN A 62 -3.69 0.09 -4.16
C ASN A 62 -4.62 1.30 -4.04
N ILE A 63 -5.56 1.45 -4.97
CA ILE A 63 -6.57 2.52 -4.98
C ILE A 63 -7.83 2.04 -5.68
#